data_AF-A0A1D2M6N3-F1
#
_entry.id   AF-A0A1D2M6N3-F1
#
_cell.length_a   1.000
_cell.length_b   1.000
_cell.length_c   1.000
_cell.angle_alpha   90.00
_cell.angle_beta   90.00
_cell.angle_gamma   90.00
#
_symmetry.space_group_name_H-M   'P 1'
#
loop_
_entity.id
_entity.type
_entity.pdbx_description
1 polymer ?
#
loop_
_entity_poly.entity_id
_entity_poly.type
_entity_poly.pdbx_seq_one_letter_code
_entity_poly.pdbx_strand_id
1 'polypeptide(L)'
;MSKFIKIRTKFAFPVVILILIIVLLNRIERYPNKPSLEDILAGRVTIQQDDERLINYIKDVGILRPPPHGRYSLQWPHVRDQSTGQAGYILSHILKNKRNGFFVECGALDGETRSNTLFMERNLGWTGLLVEADPANFKQLLKINRNAWSSNVCLATKPHPHVVSIDREEKQEN
;
A
#
# COMPACT_ATOMS: atom_id res chain seq x y z
N MET A 1 -55.24 42.41 -16.43
CA MET A 1 -53.93 41.75 -16.64
C MET A 1 -53.50 41.06 -15.34
N SER A 2 -52.85 39.89 -15.45
CA SER A 2 -52.16 39.12 -14.40
C SER A 2 -53.00 38.21 -13.48
N LYS A 3 -53.36 37.03 -14.00
CA LYS A 3 -53.79 35.86 -13.21
C LYS A 3 -53.18 34.56 -13.77
N PHE A 4 -51.88 34.57 -14.03
CA PHE A 4 -51.09 33.38 -14.36
C PHE A 4 -49.70 33.62 -13.78
N ILE A 5 -49.02 32.57 -13.29
CA ILE A 5 -47.74 32.59 -12.55
C ILE A 5 -47.91 32.56 -11.02
N LYS A 6 -48.30 31.40 -10.46
CA LYS A 6 -47.88 30.98 -9.10
C LYS A 6 -48.20 29.50 -8.79
N ILE A 7 -47.98 28.56 -9.73
CA ILE A 7 -48.25 27.11 -9.49
C ILE A 7 -47.04 26.21 -9.83
N ARG A 8 -45.86 26.75 -10.17
CA ARG A 8 -44.74 25.90 -10.61
C ARG A 8 -43.72 25.44 -9.54
N THR A 9 -43.85 25.85 -8.28
CA THR A 9 -42.81 25.57 -7.26
C THR A 9 -43.18 24.55 -6.18
N LYS A 10 -44.42 24.04 -6.13
CA LYS A 10 -44.84 23.11 -5.05
C LYS A 10 -44.66 21.62 -5.36
N PHE A 11 -44.48 21.23 -6.62
CA PHE A 11 -44.33 19.81 -7.01
C PHE A 11 -42.88 19.34 -7.14
N ALA A 12 -41.91 20.24 -7.33
CA ALA A 12 -40.50 19.86 -7.48
C ALA A 12 -39.87 19.38 -6.17
N PHE A 13 -40.26 19.98 -5.04
CA PHE A 13 -39.71 19.67 -3.72
C PHE A 13 -39.98 18.23 -3.23
N PRO A 14 -41.23 17.70 -3.29
CA PRO A 14 -41.49 16.32 -2.89
C PRO A 14 -40.83 15.30 -3.83
N VAL A 15 -40.68 15.60 -5.12
CA VAL A 15 -39.98 14.73 -6.07
C VAL A 15 -38.47 14.66 -5.75
N VAL A 16 -37.84 15.79 -5.42
CA VAL A 16 -36.43 15.81 -5.00
C VAL A 16 -36.21 15.07 -3.70
N ILE A 17 -37.10 15.24 -2.70
CA ILE A 17 -37.04 14.48 -1.44
C ILE A 17 -37.22 12.98 -1.69
N LEU A 18 -38.16 12.59 -2.54
CA LEU A 18 -38.38 11.19 -2.89
C LEU A 18 -37.16 10.58 -3.59
N ILE A 19 -36.54 11.31 -4.52
CA ILE A 19 -35.28 10.88 -5.16
C ILE A 19 -34.16 10.74 -4.12
N LEU A 20 -34.02 11.70 -3.20
CA LEU A 20 -33.02 11.63 -2.13
C LEU A 20 -33.27 10.44 -1.20
N ILE A 21 -34.52 10.16 -0.84
CA ILE A 21 -34.91 9.00 -0.04
C ILE A 21 -34.61 7.71 -0.80
N ILE A 22 -34.94 7.61 -2.09
CA ILE A 22 -34.63 6.44 -2.92
C ILE A 22 -33.11 6.25 -3.05
N VAL A 23 -32.33 7.33 -3.17
CA VAL A 23 -30.87 7.28 -3.17
C VAL A 23 -30.34 6.84 -1.80
N LEU A 24 -30.93 7.33 -0.69
CA LEU A 24 -30.55 6.94 0.66
C LEU A 24 -30.87 5.47 0.94
N LEU A 25 -32.07 5.01 0.55
CA LEU A 25 -32.51 3.63 0.71
C LEU A 25 -31.69 2.69 -0.17
N ASN A 26 -31.42 3.05 -1.43
CA ASN A 26 -30.46 2.31 -2.28
C ASN A 26 -29.04 2.34 -1.74
N ARG A 27 -28.67 3.32 -0.91
CA ARG A 27 -27.38 3.34 -0.22
C ARG A 27 -27.41 2.36 0.94
N ILE A 28 -28.45 2.38 1.75
CA ILE A 28 -28.63 1.50 2.91
C ILE A 28 -28.72 0.03 2.45
N GLU A 29 -29.49 -0.28 1.40
CA GLU A 29 -29.60 -1.64 0.83
C GLU A 29 -28.36 -2.11 0.07
N ARG A 30 -27.48 -1.19 -0.37
CA ARG A 30 -26.16 -1.58 -0.91
C ARG A 30 -25.12 -1.88 0.18
N TYR A 31 -25.44 -1.64 1.46
CA TYR A 31 -24.54 -1.88 2.58
C TYR A 31 -25.13 -2.65 3.78
N PRO A 32 -26.03 -3.65 3.63
CA PRO A 32 -26.38 -4.51 4.75
C PRO A 32 -25.25 -5.53 4.94
N ASN A 33 -24.62 -5.56 6.11
CA ASN A 33 -23.60 -6.55 6.50
C ASN A 33 -22.30 -6.53 5.68
N LYS A 34 -21.64 -5.36 5.58
CA LYS A 34 -20.25 -5.32 5.12
C LYS A 34 -19.38 -5.99 6.21
N PRO A 35 -18.60 -7.03 5.88
CA PRO A 35 -17.68 -7.62 6.85
C PRO A 35 -16.78 -6.53 7.41
N SER A 36 -16.58 -6.54 8.73
CA SER A 36 -15.72 -5.53 9.31
C SER A 36 -14.33 -5.74 8.76
N LEU A 37 -13.64 -4.64 8.64
CA LEU A 37 -12.30 -4.61 8.11
C LEU A 37 -11.30 -5.39 8.97
N GLU A 38 -11.55 -5.37 10.29
CA GLU A 38 -10.84 -6.22 11.24
C GLU A 38 -11.05 -7.70 10.90
N ASP A 39 -12.26 -8.09 10.51
CA ASP A 39 -12.57 -9.46 10.10
C ASP A 39 -11.86 -9.85 8.80
N ILE A 40 -11.77 -8.93 7.84
CA ILE A 40 -11.03 -9.14 6.60
C ILE A 40 -9.53 -9.34 6.89
N LEU A 41 -8.93 -8.44 7.66
CA LEU A 41 -7.49 -8.50 7.96
C LEU A 41 -7.14 -9.67 8.88
N ALA A 42 -8.02 -10.00 9.83
CA ALA A 42 -7.89 -11.18 10.68
C ALA A 42 -8.13 -12.50 9.91
N GLY A 43 -8.49 -12.44 8.63
CA GLY A 43 -8.81 -13.63 7.83
C GLY A 43 -10.08 -14.35 8.27
N ARG A 44 -10.95 -13.71 9.07
CA ARG A 44 -12.27 -14.21 9.46
C ARG A 44 -13.25 -14.17 8.28
N VAL A 45 -12.99 -13.27 7.32
CA VAL A 45 -13.76 -13.17 6.07
C VAL A 45 -12.83 -13.20 4.88
N THR A 46 -13.09 -14.12 3.96
CA THR A 46 -12.34 -14.24 2.72
C THR A 46 -12.87 -13.25 1.68
N ILE A 47 -11.99 -12.38 1.21
CA ILE A 47 -12.21 -11.54 0.04
C ILE A 47 -11.05 -11.72 -0.93
N GLN A 48 -11.32 -11.59 -2.23
CA GLN A 48 -10.25 -11.69 -3.23
C GLN A 48 -9.29 -10.51 -3.11
N GLN A 49 -8.02 -10.75 -3.41
CA GLN A 49 -6.95 -9.73 -3.33
C GLN A 49 -7.18 -8.51 -4.23
N ASP A 50 -7.98 -8.64 -5.29
CA ASP A 50 -8.34 -7.58 -6.24
C ASP A 50 -9.70 -6.92 -5.96
N ASP A 51 -10.34 -7.25 -4.82
CA ASP A 51 -11.58 -6.63 -4.41
C ASP A 51 -11.40 -5.11 -4.22
N GLU A 52 -12.23 -4.31 -4.88
CA GLU A 52 -12.14 -2.85 -4.85
C GLU A 52 -12.20 -2.29 -3.42
N ARG A 53 -12.96 -2.94 -2.52
CA ARG A 53 -13.07 -2.53 -1.12
C ARG A 53 -11.76 -2.72 -0.38
N LEU A 54 -11.03 -3.79 -0.68
CA LEU A 54 -9.70 -4.05 -0.13
C LEU A 54 -8.68 -3.06 -0.68
N ILE A 55 -8.72 -2.78 -1.99
CA ILE A 55 -7.82 -1.81 -2.63
C ILE A 55 -8.02 -0.41 -2.03
N ASN A 56 -9.26 0.05 -1.93
CA ASN A 56 -9.58 1.35 -1.33
C ASN A 56 -9.15 1.39 0.13
N TYR A 57 -9.40 0.31 0.87
CA TYR A 57 -8.92 0.20 2.23
C TYR A 57 -7.40 0.35 2.36
N ILE A 58 -6.63 -0.42 1.59
CA ILE A 58 -5.15 -0.38 1.60
C ILE A 58 -4.64 1.04 1.36
N LYS A 59 -5.29 1.80 0.48
CA LYS A 59 -4.98 3.20 0.18
C LYS A 59 -5.35 4.14 1.34
N ASP A 60 -6.53 3.95 1.94
CA ASP A 60 -7.09 4.89 2.90
C ASP A 60 -6.42 4.83 4.29
N VAL A 61 -5.99 3.64 4.73
CA VAL A 61 -5.46 3.48 6.10
C VAL A 61 -3.93 3.49 6.21
N GLY A 62 -3.24 3.76 5.11
CA GLY A 62 -1.78 3.87 5.12
C GLY A 62 -1.05 2.53 5.30
N ILE A 63 -1.65 1.42 4.86
CA ILE A 63 -0.90 0.16 4.65
C ILE A 63 0.21 0.42 3.64
N LEU A 64 -0.12 1.12 2.55
CA LEU A 64 0.86 1.66 1.62
C LEU A 64 1.25 3.07 2.06
N ARG A 65 2.50 3.23 2.52
CA ARG A 65 3.07 4.53 2.84
C ARG A 65 3.75 5.13 1.61
N PRO A 66 3.43 6.39 1.24
CA PRO A 66 4.05 7.03 0.09
C PRO A 66 5.52 7.35 0.34
N PRO A 67 6.32 7.52 -0.73
CA PRO A 67 7.70 8.00 -0.62
C PRO A 67 7.74 9.37 0.08
N PRO A 68 8.70 9.61 1.00
CA PRO A 68 8.86 10.90 1.66
C PRO A 68 9.45 12.00 0.76
N HIS A 69 9.96 11.65 -0.44
CA HIS A 69 10.59 12.56 -1.41
C HIS A 69 11.70 13.44 -0.81
N GLY A 70 12.51 12.85 0.06
CA GLY A 70 13.53 13.53 0.85
C GLY A 70 14.96 13.08 0.54
N ARG A 71 15.91 13.65 1.29
CA ARG A 71 17.28 13.14 1.33
C ARG A 71 17.32 11.84 2.12
N TYR A 72 18.13 10.90 1.64
CA TYR A 72 18.39 9.66 2.36
C TYR A 72 19.13 9.92 3.68
N SER A 73 18.79 9.16 4.70
CA SER A 73 19.49 9.11 5.99
C SER A 73 20.35 7.85 6.08
N LEU A 74 21.21 7.61 5.09
CA LEU A 74 22.05 6.40 5.01
C LEU A 74 23.13 6.40 6.08
N GLN A 75 23.35 5.24 6.69
CA GLN A 75 24.50 4.96 7.56
C GLN A 75 25.79 4.83 6.75
N TRP A 76 25.72 4.24 5.55
CA TRP A 76 26.86 4.01 4.66
C TRP A 76 26.64 4.65 3.28
N PRO A 77 26.60 6.00 3.18
CA PRO A 77 26.30 6.70 1.93
C PRO A 77 27.33 6.42 0.82
N HIS A 78 28.58 6.13 1.18
CA HIS A 78 29.68 5.86 0.25
C HIS A 78 29.64 4.47 -0.37
N VAL A 79 28.96 3.50 0.26
CA VAL A 79 28.82 2.15 -0.28
C VAL A 79 27.91 2.23 -1.49
N ARG A 80 28.44 1.92 -2.68
CA ARG A 80 27.69 2.03 -3.94
C ARG A 80 26.61 0.96 -4.08
N ASP A 81 26.91 -0.27 -3.70
CA ASP A 81 26.04 -1.42 -3.84
C ASP A 81 25.97 -2.19 -2.52
N GLN A 82 24.82 -2.11 -1.85
CA GLN A 82 24.55 -2.79 -0.60
C GLN A 82 24.22 -4.28 -0.81
N SER A 83 23.90 -4.72 -2.03
CA SER A 83 23.42 -6.08 -2.35
C SER A 83 24.51 -7.17 -2.32
N THR A 84 25.75 -6.80 -1.96
CA THR A 84 26.94 -7.65 -2.06
C THR A 84 27.12 -8.25 -3.45
N GLY A 85 26.83 -7.49 -4.51
CA GLY A 85 27.03 -7.88 -5.91
C GLY A 85 25.85 -8.59 -6.57
N GLN A 86 24.81 -8.99 -5.82
CA GLN A 86 23.64 -9.67 -6.38
C GLN A 86 22.87 -8.78 -7.36
N ALA A 87 22.57 -7.54 -6.95
CA ALA A 87 21.86 -6.59 -7.79
C ALA A 87 22.70 -6.19 -9.00
N GLY A 88 24.01 -5.98 -8.81
CA GLY A 88 24.95 -5.66 -9.88
C GLY A 88 24.93 -6.69 -11.00
N TYR A 89 24.99 -7.99 -10.66
CA TYR A 89 24.97 -9.07 -11.64
C TYR A 89 23.69 -9.09 -12.50
N ILE A 90 22.53 -9.01 -11.85
CA ILE A 90 21.22 -8.98 -12.53
C ILE A 90 21.11 -7.75 -13.43
N LEU A 91 21.53 -6.59 -12.95
CA LEU A 91 21.48 -5.34 -13.70
C LEU A 91 22.34 -5.40 -14.96
N SER A 92 23.58 -5.87 -14.87
CA SER A 92 24.49 -5.86 -16.01
C SER A 92 24.20 -6.95 -17.04
N HIS A 93 23.83 -8.17 -16.60
CA HIS A 93 23.71 -9.33 -17.49
C HIS A 93 22.29 -9.59 -17.98
N ILE A 94 21.27 -9.25 -17.18
CA ILE A 94 19.87 -9.56 -17.51
C ILE A 94 19.14 -8.29 -17.93
N LEU A 95 19.21 -7.24 -17.11
CA LEU A 95 18.43 -6.02 -17.31
C LEU A 95 19.16 -4.96 -18.16
N LYS A 96 20.37 -5.25 -18.64
CA LYS A 96 21.18 -4.37 -19.50
C LYS A 96 21.28 -2.93 -18.97
N ASN A 97 21.49 -2.80 -17.66
CA ASN A 97 21.55 -1.52 -16.94
C ASN A 97 20.32 -0.62 -17.15
N LYS A 98 19.13 -1.23 -17.25
CA LYS A 98 17.86 -0.51 -17.38
C LYS A 98 17.74 0.60 -16.33
N ARG A 99 17.30 1.77 -16.76
CA ARG A 99 16.96 2.92 -15.93
C ARG A 99 15.45 3.10 -15.83
N ASN A 100 15.01 3.85 -14.82
CA ASN A 100 13.61 4.24 -14.61
C ASN A 100 12.66 3.02 -14.58
N GLY A 101 13.09 1.94 -13.92
CA GLY A 101 12.26 0.76 -13.72
C GLY A 101 11.40 0.85 -12.46
N PHE A 102 10.72 -0.28 -12.15
CA PHE A 102 9.97 -0.47 -10.93
C PHE A 102 10.45 -1.74 -10.23
N PHE A 103 10.75 -1.67 -8.94
CA PHE A 103 11.12 -2.82 -8.12
C PHE A 103 10.08 -3.13 -7.05
N VAL A 104 10.07 -4.38 -6.61
CA VAL A 104 9.43 -4.80 -5.36
C VAL A 104 10.49 -5.53 -4.55
N GLU A 105 10.83 -5.02 -3.36
CA GLU A 105 11.78 -5.64 -2.44
C GLU A 105 11.02 -6.24 -1.26
N CYS A 106 10.98 -7.57 -1.19
CA CYS A 106 10.32 -8.31 -0.12
C CYS A 106 11.36 -8.76 0.90
N GLY A 107 11.24 -8.28 2.14
CA GLY A 107 12.28 -8.39 3.16
C GLY A 107 13.26 -7.22 3.10
N ALA A 108 12.73 -5.99 3.15
CA ALA A 108 13.51 -4.77 3.04
C ALA A 108 14.35 -4.44 4.30
N LEU A 109 14.18 -5.21 5.39
CA LEU A 109 14.93 -5.08 6.63
C LEU A 109 14.90 -3.64 7.17
N ASP A 110 16.06 -3.01 7.33
CA ASP A 110 16.25 -1.65 7.84
C ASP A 110 16.29 -0.61 6.72
N GLY A 111 16.01 -1.01 5.47
CA GLY A 111 16.01 -0.14 4.29
C GLY A 111 17.38 0.14 3.67
N GLU A 112 18.48 -0.34 4.26
CA GLU A 112 19.84 -0.10 3.76
C GLU A 112 20.71 -1.35 3.76
N THR A 113 20.83 -2.02 4.90
CA THR A 113 21.67 -3.21 5.08
C THR A 113 21.25 -4.28 4.10
N ARG A 114 22.19 -4.71 3.25
CA ARG A 114 21.97 -5.76 2.24
C ARG A 114 20.86 -5.46 1.22
N SER A 115 20.43 -4.21 1.08
CA SER A 115 19.35 -3.88 0.14
C SER A 115 19.76 -4.16 -1.30
N ASN A 116 18.91 -4.89 -2.00
CA ASN A 116 19.07 -5.20 -3.41
C ASN A 116 18.66 -4.04 -4.33
N THR A 117 17.83 -3.13 -3.83
CA THR A 117 17.19 -2.10 -4.67
C THR A 117 17.68 -0.69 -4.43
N LEU A 118 18.41 -0.43 -3.32
CA LEU A 118 18.90 0.90 -2.98
C LEU A 118 19.75 1.52 -4.11
N PHE A 119 20.63 0.74 -4.74
CA PHE A 119 21.40 1.20 -5.90
C PHE A 119 20.50 1.54 -7.11
N MET A 120 19.50 0.70 -7.39
CA MET A 120 18.56 0.92 -8.50
C MET A 120 17.79 2.23 -8.30
N GLU A 121 17.33 2.47 -7.08
CA GLU A 121 16.58 3.66 -6.70
C GLU A 121 17.41 4.93 -6.88
N ARG A 122 18.52 5.05 -6.15
CA ARG A 122 19.27 6.31 -6.07
C ARG A 122 20.19 6.59 -7.26
N ASN A 123 20.56 5.57 -8.05
CA ASN A 123 21.51 5.72 -9.17
C ASN A 123 20.89 5.47 -10.55
N LEU A 124 19.84 4.64 -10.63
CA LEU A 124 19.20 4.28 -11.90
C LEU A 124 17.81 4.90 -12.07
N GLY A 125 17.33 5.68 -11.09
CA GLY A 125 16.05 6.38 -11.15
C GLY A 125 14.85 5.43 -11.01
N TRP A 126 15.05 4.23 -10.48
CA TRP A 126 13.94 3.30 -10.27
C TRP A 126 13.05 3.80 -9.13
N THR A 127 11.75 3.54 -9.28
CA THR A 127 10.78 3.64 -8.19
C THR A 127 10.44 2.23 -7.70
N GLY A 128 9.72 2.10 -6.59
CA GLY A 128 9.38 0.76 -6.14
C GLY A 128 8.56 0.71 -4.87
N LEU A 129 8.40 -0.52 -4.39
CA LEU A 129 7.75 -0.87 -3.15
C LEU A 129 8.70 -1.69 -2.27
N LEU A 130 8.87 -1.24 -1.03
CA LEU A 130 9.58 -1.94 0.04
C LEU A 130 8.56 -2.64 0.94
N VAL A 131 8.71 -3.95 1.12
CA VAL A 131 7.86 -4.76 1.99
C VAL A 131 8.72 -5.32 3.12
N GLU A 132 8.32 -5.09 4.36
CA GLU A 132 8.98 -5.65 5.54
C GLU A 132 7.92 -6.05 6.57
N ALA A 133 7.93 -7.32 6.98
CA ALA A 133 6.92 -7.86 7.88
C ALA A 133 7.22 -7.54 9.35
N ASP A 134 8.50 -7.52 9.73
CA ASP A 134 8.93 -7.24 11.10
C ASP A 134 8.69 -5.75 11.43
N PRO A 135 7.83 -5.43 12.43
CA PRO A 135 7.53 -4.04 12.76
C PRO A 135 8.72 -3.26 13.32
N ALA A 136 9.69 -3.91 13.95
CA ALA A 136 10.91 -3.27 14.45
C ALA A 136 11.85 -2.90 13.29
N ASN A 137 12.06 -3.82 12.34
CA ASN A 137 12.81 -3.54 11.12
C ASN A 137 12.12 -2.46 10.28
N PHE A 138 10.80 -2.55 10.10
CA PHE A 138 10.04 -1.54 9.37
C PHE A 138 10.18 -0.14 9.99
N LYS A 139 10.19 -0.03 11.33
CA LYS A 139 10.47 1.26 12.00
C LYS A 139 11.88 1.78 11.69
N GLN A 140 12.87 0.91 11.52
CA GLN A 140 14.22 1.32 11.12
C GLN A 140 14.25 1.75 9.64
N LEU A 141 13.61 0.98 8.76
CA LEU A 141 13.44 1.29 7.34
C LEU A 141 12.90 2.70 7.11
N LEU A 142 11.87 3.09 7.86
CA LEU A 142 11.29 4.42 7.73
C LEU A 142 12.26 5.56 8.06
N LYS A 143 13.28 5.33 8.89
CA LYS A 143 14.28 6.34 9.25
C LYS A 143 15.25 6.64 8.11
N ILE A 144 15.45 5.67 7.20
CA ILE A 144 16.38 5.80 6.06
C ILE A 144 15.85 6.76 4.99
N ASN A 145 14.55 7.08 4.99
CA ASN A 145 13.90 7.95 3.99
C ASN A 145 14.11 7.45 2.54
N ARG A 146 13.92 6.15 2.33
CA ARG A 146 13.90 5.57 0.97
C ARG A 146 12.83 6.26 0.12
N ASN A 147 13.18 6.65 -1.10
CA ASN A 147 12.27 7.29 -2.07
C ASN A 147 11.44 6.23 -2.82
N ALA A 148 10.84 5.32 -2.06
CA ALA A 148 9.99 4.24 -2.52
C ALA A 148 8.76 4.12 -1.61
N TRP A 149 7.70 3.50 -2.13
CA TRP A 149 6.57 3.13 -1.28
C TRP A 149 7.03 2.11 -0.24
N SER A 150 6.41 2.10 0.93
CA SER A 150 6.74 1.13 1.98
C SER A 150 5.49 0.53 2.62
N SER A 151 5.55 -0.76 2.97
CA SER A 151 4.42 -1.48 3.56
C SER A 151 4.89 -2.44 4.66
N ASN A 152 4.27 -2.36 5.84
CA ASN A 152 4.54 -3.26 6.96
C ASN A 152 3.64 -4.50 6.89
N VAL A 153 3.89 -5.36 5.90
CA VAL A 153 3.11 -6.55 5.60
C VAL A 153 4.04 -7.70 5.19
N CYS A 154 3.50 -8.90 5.08
CA CYS A 154 4.19 -10.05 4.51
C CYS A 154 3.61 -10.45 3.14
N LEU A 155 4.33 -11.28 2.41
CA LEU A 155 3.78 -11.94 1.23
C LEU A 155 2.82 -13.05 1.65
N ALA A 156 1.68 -13.11 0.97
CA ALA A 156 0.62 -14.09 1.20
C ALA A 156 0.80 -15.29 0.25
N THR A 157 0.54 -16.50 0.72
CA THR A 157 0.49 -17.73 -0.10
C THR A 157 -0.89 -18.00 -0.69
N LYS A 158 -1.88 -17.17 -0.34
CA LYS A 158 -3.28 -17.28 -0.74
C LYS A 158 -3.71 -15.98 -1.43
N PRO A 159 -4.63 -16.03 -2.41
CA PRO A 159 -5.12 -14.84 -3.13
C PRO A 159 -6.14 -14.04 -2.30
N HIS A 160 -6.01 -14.07 -0.97
CA HIS A 160 -6.86 -13.35 -0.03
C HIS A 160 -6.06 -12.99 1.23
N PRO A 161 -6.41 -11.88 1.92
CA PRO A 161 -5.81 -11.52 3.19
C PRO A 161 -5.92 -12.66 4.22
N HIS A 162 -4.88 -12.84 5.03
CA HIS A 162 -4.87 -13.74 6.17
C HIS A 162 -3.71 -13.38 7.10
N VAL A 163 -3.84 -13.76 8.37
CA VAL A 163 -2.78 -13.58 9.38
C VAL A 163 -1.96 -14.86 9.49
N VAL A 164 -0.65 -14.70 9.59
CA VAL A 164 0.29 -15.78 9.91
C VAL A 164 1.09 -15.38 11.15
N SER A 165 1.23 -16.30 12.10
CA SER A 165 2.18 -16.18 13.20
C SER A 165 3.55 -16.63 12.71
N ILE A 166 4.56 -15.79 12.86
CA ILE A 166 5.95 -16.13 12.57
C ILE A 166 6.64 -16.31 13.91
N ASP A 167 7.00 -17.54 14.25
CA ASP A 167 7.81 -17.83 15.42
C ASP A 167 9.23 -17.33 15.15
N ARG A 168 9.77 -16.49 16.04
CA ARG A 168 11.17 -16.10 15.98
C ARG A 168 11.96 -17.16 16.72
N GLU A 169 12.80 -17.89 16.01
CA GLU A 169 13.89 -18.62 16.67
C GLU A 169 14.81 -17.56 17.29
N GLU A 170 14.83 -17.48 18.62
CA GLU A 170 15.83 -16.71 19.35
C GLU A 170 17.19 -17.29 19.00
N LYS A 171 17.99 -16.55 18.22
CA LYS A 171 19.41 -16.89 18.07
C LYS A 171 20.05 -16.73 19.43
N GLN A 172 20.32 -17.84 20.10
CA GLN A 172 21.26 -17.88 21.22
C GLN A 172 22.59 -17.32 20.70
N GLU A 173 22.96 -16.13 21.16
CA GLU A 173 24.32 -15.62 21.01
C GLU A 173 25.24 -16.55 21.80
N ASN A 174 26.09 -17.29 21.07
CA ASN A 174 27.23 -18.02 21.62
C ASN A 174 28.44 -17.10 21.72
#